data_AF-A0A6V2QPY2-F1
#
_entry.id   AF-A0A6V2QPY2-F1
#
_cell.length_a   1.000
_cell.length_b   1.000
_cell.length_c   1.000
_cell.angle_alpha   90.00
_cell.angle_beta   90.00
_cell.angle_gamma   90.00
#
_symmetry.space_group_name_H-M   'P 1'
#
loop_
_entity.id
_entity.type
_entity.pdbx_description
1 polymer ?
#
loop_
_entity_poly.entity_id
_entity_poly.type
_entity_poly.pdbx_seq_one_letter_code
_entity_poly.pdbx_strand_id
1 'polypeptide(L)'
;GGGGGGGGGGKMHCVAPSGGVLLLLVSDRPNQFLCHYLSSAMVHGLRPTLLGWDSGSWLGGGSPKPWTFHLGAKLVLPLHYLAACGYSNDTLVVFTDHDVLFQGGAAALREAYRAAAAASGSHLLFSTEHQPYPEEVGPLFPPAPGASPFRYLNSGMWAGPVGAVLELLQTLVGVRRGESLPALLDVYLNWERHTARASPTPRVYVDNDQTAYARLFVCRSSSRDHPRSPEITRE
;
A
#
# COMPACT_ATOMS: atom_id res chain seq x y z
N GLY A 1 -31.17 -20.91 25.22
CA GLY A 1 -29.86 -21.40 24.73
C GLY A 1 -29.23 -20.29 23.93
N GLY A 2 -28.19 -19.65 24.48
CA GLY A 2 -27.42 -18.63 23.78
C GLY A 2 -26.31 -19.30 22.98
N GLY A 3 -26.49 -19.42 21.67
CA GLY A 3 -25.44 -19.88 20.76
C GLY A 3 -24.42 -18.77 20.62
N GLY A 4 -23.29 -18.90 21.32
CA GLY A 4 -22.10 -18.11 21.07
C GLY A 4 -21.56 -18.45 19.69
N GLY A 5 -21.69 -17.52 18.74
CA GLY A 5 -21.01 -17.58 17.46
C GLY A 5 -19.52 -17.44 17.69
N GLY A 6 -18.82 -18.57 17.77
CA GLY A 6 -17.36 -18.61 17.74
C GLY A 6 -16.88 -18.00 16.44
N GLY A 7 -16.31 -16.79 16.53
CA GLY A 7 -15.54 -16.19 15.45
C GLY A 7 -14.33 -17.09 15.19
N GLY A 8 -14.44 -17.98 14.21
CA GLY A 8 -13.33 -18.78 13.74
C GLY A 8 -12.23 -17.86 13.27
N GLY A 9 -11.16 -17.75 14.07
CA GLY A 9 -9.91 -17.13 13.67
C GLY A 9 -9.32 -17.92 12.51
N GLY A 10 -9.78 -17.63 11.30
CA GLY A 10 -9.23 -18.20 10.07
C GLY A 10 -7.74 -17.88 10.03
N LYS A 11 -6.91 -18.91 9.99
CA LYS A 11 -5.46 -18.76 9.82
C LYS A 11 -5.23 -18.01 8.49
N MET A 12 -4.51 -16.89 8.55
CA MET A 12 -4.12 -16.11 7.36
C MET A 12 -3.46 -17.04 6.34
N HIS A 13 -3.96 -17.04 5.10
CA HIS A 13 -3.38 -17.83 4.02
C HIS A 13 -2.25 -17.05 3.34
N CYS A 14 -1.01 -17.46 3.60
CA CYS A 14 0.19 -16.86 3.02
C CYS A 14 0.57 -17.52 1.69
N VAL A 15 0.58 -16.73 0.62
CA VAL A 15 0.94 -17.16 -0.75
C VAL A 15 2.46 -17.06 -0.94
N ALA A 16 3.08 -18.14 -1.42
CA ALA A 16 4.51 -18.11 -1.77
C ALA A 16 4.78 -17.12 -2.94
N PRO A 17 5.87 -16.32 -2.89
CA PRO A 17 6.25 -15.43 -3.98
C PRO A 17 6.45 -16.20 -5.30
N SER A 18 5.83 -15.74 -6.39
CA SER A 18 5.99 -16.34 -7.72
C SER A 18 7.21 -15.73 -8.41
N GLY A 19 8.20 -16.56 -8.75
CA GLY A 19 9.44 -16.08 -9.40
C GLY A 19 10.24 -15.07 -8.56
N GLY A 20 10.06 -15.06 -7.24
CA GLY A 20 10.65 -14.08 -6.32
C GLY A 20 9.87 -12.77 -6.18
N VAL A 21 8.63 -12.69 -6.68
CA VAL A 21 7.74 -11.53 -6.57
C VAL A 21 6.50 -11.88 -5.75
N LEU A 22 6.21 -11.08 -4.75
CA LEU A 22 4.94 -11.06 -4.04
C LEU A 22 4.09 -9.91 -4.57
N LEU A 23 3.06 -10.23 -5.35
CA LEU A 23 2.16 -9.25 -5.93
C LEU A 23 0.92 -9.09 -5.02
N LEU A 24 0.65 -7.87 -4.58
CA LEU A 24 -0.46 -7.53 -3.67
C LEU A 24 -1.44 -6.58 -4.38
N LEU A 25 -2.73 -6.74 -4.09
CA LEU A 25 -3.75 -5.75 -4.42
C LEU A 25 -4.80 -5.70 -3.31
N VAL A 26 -5.54 -4.59 -3.22
CA VAL A 26 -6.74 -4.50 -2.39
C VAL A 26 -7.97 -4.34 -3.28
N SER A 27 -8.95 -5.21 -3.12
CA SER A 27 -10.29 -5.03 -3.68
C SER A 27 -11.28 -5.80 -2.81
N ASP A 28 -12.42 -5.18 -2.52
CA ASP A 28 -13.43 -5.77 -1.64
C ASP A 28 -14.58 -6.45 -2.38
N ARG A 29 -14.73 -6.16 -3.68
CA ARG A 29 -15.83 -6.63 -4.52
C ARG A 29 -15.36 -6.99 -5.94
N PRO A 30 -16.11 -7.83 -6.67
CA PRO A 30 -15.87 -8.04 -8.09
C PRO A 30 -16.21 -6.78 -8.89
N ASN A 31 -15.39 -6.49 -9.89
CA ASN A 31 -15.67 -5.48 -10.89
C ASN A 31 -14.93 -5.84 -12.20
N GLN A 32 -15.29 -5.20 -13.30
CA GLN A 32 -14.71 -5.49 -14.62
C GLN A 32 -13.18 -5.30 -14.64
N PHE A 33 -12.65 -4.29 -13.94
CA PHE A 33 -11.23 -4.00 -13.88
C PHE A 33 -10.47 -5.12 -13.16
N LEU A 34 -10.99 -5.58 -12.02
CA LEU A 34 -10.43 -6.72 -11.30
C LEU A 34 -10.40 -8.00 -12.16
N CYS A 35 -11.46 -8.26 -12.94
CA CYS A 35 -11.49 -9.41 -13.85
C CYS A 35 -10.37 -9.31 -14.91
N HIS A 36 -10.18 -8.14 -15.51
CA HIS A 36 -9.11 -7.91 -16.48
C HIS A 36 -7.71 -7.96 -15.86
N TYR A 37 -7.56 -7.41 -14.65
CA TYR A 37 -6.35 -7.52 -13.83
C TYR A 37 -5.95 -8.98 -13.61
N LEU A 38 -6.87 -9.80 -13.08
CA LEU A 38 -6.62 -11.22 -12.78
C LEU A 38 -6.35 -12.02 -14.06
N SER A 39 -7.07 -11.71 -15.15
CA SER A 39 -6.87 -12.35 -16.45
C SER A 39 -5.47 -12.06 -17.01
N SER A 40 -5.04 -10.79 -17.01
CA SER A 40 -3.70 -10.42 -17.49
C SER A 40 -2.58 -10.99 -16.60
N ALA A 41 -2.79 -11.03 -15.27
CA ALA A 41 -1.85 -11.66 -14.35
C ALA A 41 -1.68 -13.16 -14.66
N MET A 42 -2.79 -13.87 -14.90
CA MET A 42 -2.79 -15.29 -15.22
C MET A 42 -2.08 -15.59 -16.55
N VAL A 43 -2.31 -14.78 -17.59
CA VAL A 43 -1.60 -14.91 -18.88
C VAL A 43 -0.08 -14.82 -18.71
N HIS A 44 0.40 -14.05 -17.73
CA HIS A 44 1.82 -13.87 -17.44
C HIS A 44 2.35 -14.75 -16.29
N GLY A 45 1.59 -15.74 -15.83
CA GLY A 45 2.01 -16.65 -14.75
C GLY A 45 2.20 -15.97 -13.39
N LEU A 46 1.59 -14.81 -13.20
CA LEU A 46 1.59 -14.09 -11.93
C LEU A 46 0.51 -14.66 -11.00
N ARG A 47 0.73 -14.52 -9.68
CA ARG A 47 -0.19 -14.98 -8.64
C ARG A 47 -0.47 -13.83 -7.67
N PRO A 48 -1.37 -12.90 -8.03
CA PRO A 48 -1.72 -11.79 -7.15
C PRO A 48 -2.37 -12.29 -5.86
N THR A 49 -2.02 -11.66 -4.74
CA THR A 49 -2.71 -11.84 -3.46
C THR A 49 -3.76 -10.75 -3.33
N LEU A 50 -5.02 -11.14 -3.49
CA LEU A 50 -6.17 -10.26 -3.31
C LEU A 50 -6.47 -10.10 -1.82
N LEU A 51 -6.33 -8.87 -1.31
CA LEU A 51 -6.64 -8.51 0.07
C LEU A 51 -7.95 -7.73 0.15
N GLY A 52 -8.64 -7.85 1.28
CA GLY A 52 -9.86 -7.08 1.56
C GLY A 52 -11.14 -7.66 0.96
N TRP A 53 -11.08 -8.84 0.35
CA TRP A 53 -12.25 -9.53 -0.17
C TRP A 53 -13.26 -9.80 0.95
N ASP A 54 -14.41 -9.15 0.89
CA ASP A 54 -15.43 -9.20 1.92
C ASP A 54 -16.79 -9.39 1.25
N SER A 55 -17.24 -10.64 1.13
CA SER A 55 -18.56 -10.93 0.55
C SER A 55 -19.70 -10.20 1.25
N GLY A 56 -19.58 -9.89 2.54
CA GLY A 56 -20.59 -9.17 3.29
C GLY A 56 -20.80 -7.74 2.77
N SER A 57 -19.73 -7.08 2.33
CA SER A 57 -19.78 -5.67 1.87
C SER A 57 -20.47 -5.48 0.51
N TRP A 58 -20.65 -6.55 -0.29
CA TRP A 58 -21.23 -6.45 -1.65
C TRP A 58 -22.28 -7.51 -2.01
N LEU A 59 -22.42 -8.60 -1.25
CA LEU A 59 -23.53 -9.57 -1.39
C LEU A 59 -24.61 -9.39 -0.32
N GLY A 60 -24.27 -8.84 0.84
CA GLY A 60 -25.24 -8.57 1.91
C GLY A 60 -25.90 -7.22 1.66
N GLY A 61 -27.23 -7.13 1.78
CA GLY A 61 -27.98 -5.87 1.73
C GLY A 61 -27.66 -4.86 2.85
N GLY A 62 -26.47 -4.94 3.46
CA GLY A 62 -25.90 -3.94 4.35
C GLY A 62 -25.42 -2.70 3.58
N SER A 63 -25.02 -1.68 4.34
CA SER A 63 -24.47 -0.47 3.72
C SER A 63 -23.10 -0.78 3.11
N PRO A 64 -22.72 -0.18 1.97
CA PRO A 64 -21.36 -0.34 1.46
C PRO A 64 -20.36 0.33 2.41
N LYS A 65 -19.15 -0.22 2.48
CA LYS A 65 -18.07 0.42 3.25
C LYS A 65 -17.81 1.84 2.71
N PRO A 66 -17.62 2.86 3.57
CA PRO A 66 -17.32 4.21 3.11
C PRO A 66 -16.08 4.23 2.23
N TRP A 67 -16.08 5.07 1.18
CA TRP A 67 -15.00 5.10 0.20
C TRP A 67 -13.60 5.25 0.83
N THR A 68 -13.50 6.10 1.86
CA THR A 68 -12.23 6.40 2.54
C THR A 68 -11.60 5.18 3.23
N PHE A 69 -12.39 4.18 3.63
CA PHE A 69 -11.86 2.94 4.17
C PHE A 69 -11.12 2.13 3.11
N HIS A 70 -11.48 2.23 1.83
CA HIS A 70 -10.73 1.54 0.77
C HIS A 70 -9.32 2.12 0.64
N LEU A 71 -9.14 3.44 0.80
CA LEU A 71 -7.84 4.10 0.72
C LEU A 71 -6.93 3.64 1.88
N GLY A 72 -7.44 3.67 3.12
CA GLY A 72 -6.68 3.18 4.28
C GLY A 72 -6.40 1.68 4.25
N ALA A 73 -7.29 0.88 3.66
CA ALA A 73 -7.11 -0.56 3.51
C ALA A 73 -5.89 -0.92 2.64
N LYS A 74 -5.56 -0.09 1.63
CA LYS A 74 -4.34 -0.22 0.81
C LYS A 74 -3.05 -0.09 1.63
N LEU A 75 -3.12 0.50 2.82
CA LEU A 75 -1.99 0.60 3.75
C LEU A 75 -2.03 -0.50 4.81
N VAL A 76 -3.20 -0.67 5.45
CA VAL A 76 -3.34 -1.55 6.63
C VAL A 76 -3.32 -3.03 6.26
N LEU A 77 -4.00 -3.43 5.18
CA LEU A 77 -4.08 -4.85 4.82
C LEU A 77 -2.75 -5.42 4.32
N PRO A 78 -1.98 -4.74 3.44
CA PRO A 78 -0.64 -5.19 3.10
C PRO A 78 0.29 -5.26 4.31
N LEU A 79 0.23 -4.28 5.23
CA LEU A 79 1.03 -4.30 6.46
C LEU A 79 0.71 -5.53 7.31
N HIS A 80 -0.57 -5.79 7.54
CA HIS A 80 -1.01 -6.97 8.29
C HIS A 80 -0.57 -8.27 7.64
N TYR A 81 -0.80 -8.39 6.33
CA TYR A 81 -0.44 -9.58 5.56
C TYR A 81 1.06 -9.88 5.61
N LEU A 82 1.90 -8.88 5.34
CA LEU A 82 3.36 -9.03 5.36
C LEU A 82 3.88 -9.38 6.75
N ALA A 83 3.37 -8.71 7.80
CA ALA A 83 3.77 -8.98 9.18
C ALA A 83 3.36 -10.39 9.65
N ALA A 84 2.19 -10.88 9.22
CA ALA A 84 1.69 -12.20 9.61
C ALA A 84 2.42 -13.35 8.88
N CYS A 85 2.85 -13.12 7.64
CA CYS A 85 3.41 -14.17 6.78
C CYS A 85 4.93 -14.36 6.89
N GLY A 86 5.66 -13.39 7.44
CA GLY A 86 7.09 -13.56 7.77
C GLY A 86 7.99 -13.81 6.55
N TYR A 87 7.72 -13.15 5.42
CA TYR A 87 8.56 -13.28 4.22
C TYR A 87 9.99 -12.77 4.46
N SER A 88 10.96 -13.31 3.71
CA SER A 88 12.33 -12.80 3.71
C SER A 88 12.36 -11.32 3.34
N ASN A 89 13.19 -10.54 4.03
CA ASN A 89 13.35 -9.11 3.82
C ASN A 89 13.67 -8.74 2.37
N ASP A 90 14.35 -9.62 1.63
CA ASP A 90 14.78 -9.36 0.24
C ASP A 90 13.72 -9.74 -0.82
N THR A 91 12.59 -10.32 -0.39
CA THR A 91 11.49 -10.64 -1.32
C THR A 91 10.97 -9.34 -1.93
N LEU A 92 10.88 -9.29 -3.27
CA LEU A 92 10.32 -8.13 -3.94
C LEU A 92 8.79 -8.13 -3.75
N VAL A 93 8.27 -7.13 -3.08
CA VAL A 93 6.83 -6.84 -3.03
C VAL A 93 6.50 -5.85 -4.13
N VAL A 94 5.42 -6.11 -4.84
CA VAL A 94 4.80 -5.18 -5.78
C VAL A 94 3.35 -5.02 -5.37
N PHE A 95 2.91 -3.79 -5.19
CA PHE A 95 1.49 -3.46 -5.00
C PHE A 95 0.97 -2.74 -6.23
N THR A 96 -0.28 -3.01 -6.56
CA THR A 96 -1.01 -2.37 -7.65
C THR A 96 -2.49 -2.21 -7.29
N ASP A 97 -3.12 -1.15 -7.78
CA ASP A 97 -4.58 -1.06 -7.84
C ASP A 97 -5.18 -2.06 -8.84
N HIS A 98 -6.50 -2.27 -8.76
CA HIS A 98 -7.21 -3.28 -9.54
C HIS A 98 -7.50 -2.89 -11.00
N ASP A 99 -7.15 -1.67 -11.41
CA ASP A 99 -7.30 -1.11 -12.75
C ASP A 99 -6.01 -1.20 -13.59
N VAL A 100 -5.11 -2.11 -13.20
CA VAL A 100 -3.83 -2.39 -13.87
C VAL A 100 -3.91 -3.61 -14.78
N LEU A 101 -3.19 -3.57 -15.90
CA LEU A 101 -2.93 -4.73 -16.76
C LEU A 101 -1.44 -5.07 -16.77
N PHE A 102 -1.13 -6.36 -16.65
CA PHE A 102 0.25 -6.84 -16.76
C PHE A 102 0.62 -7.09 -18.23
N GLN A 103 1.83 -6.69 -18.59
CA GLN A 103 2.45 -6.95 -19.90
C GLN A 103 3.63 -7.92 -19.82
N GLY A 104 3.91 -8.46 -18.63
CA GLY A 104 5.03 -9.37 -18.38
C GLY A 104 4.91 -10.08 -17.04
N GLY A 105 5.67 -11.17 -16.89
CA GLY A 105 5.70 -12.00 -15.68
C GLY A 105 6.71 -11.53 -14.64
N ALA A 106 6.93 -12.36 -13.62
CA ALA A 106 7.79 -12.03 -12.46
C ALA A 106 9.23 -11.66 -12.85
N ALA A 107 9.79 -12.29 -13.88
CA ALA A 107 11.14 -11.98 -14.37
C ALA A 107 11.24 -10.53 -14.89
N ALA A 108 10.27 -10.10 -15.72
CA ALA A 108 10.20 -8.75 -16.26
C ALA A 108 9.98 -7.71 -15.16
N LEU A 109 9.10 -7.98 -14.18
CA LEU A 109 8.91 -7.11 -13.01
C LEU A 109 10.20 -6.93 -12.20
N ARG A 110 10.94 -8.02 -11.94
CA ARG A 110 12.21 -7.96 -11.22
C ARG A 110 13.29 -7.21 -11.99
N GLU A 111 13.35 -7.40 -13.29
CA GLU A 111 14.29 -6.68 -14.16
C GLU A 111 13.99 -5.18 -14.18
N ALA A 112 12.74 -4.80 -14.40
CA ALA A 112 12.30 -3.41 -14.37
C ALA A 112 12.56 -2.76 -13.00
N TYR A 113 12.25 -3.46 -11.91
CA TYR A 113 12.56 -3.00 -10.55
C TYR A 113 14.07 -2.79 -10.36
N ARG A 114 14.91 -3.77 -10.72
CA ARG A 114 16.38 -3.65 -10.57
C ARG A 114 16.94 -2.47 -11.36
N ALA A 115 16.48 -2.28 -12.60
CA ALA A 115 16.92 -1.19 -13.45
C ALA A 115 16.55 0.17 -12.83
N ALA A 116 15.30 0.34 -12.39
CA ALA A 116 14.82 1.57 -11.79
C ALA A 116 15.45 1.84 -10.40
N ALA A 117 15.65 0.81 -9.59
CA ALA A 117 16.32 0.91 -8.29
C ALA A 117 17.79 1.31 -8.46
N ALA A 118 18.49 0.72 -9.43
CA ALA A 118 19.88 1.09 -9.74
C ALA A 118 19.99 2.53 -10.26
N ALA A 119 19.08 2.95 -11.15
CA ALA A 119 19.09 4.31 -11.72
C ALA A 119 18.77 5.39 -10.69
N SER A 120 17.89 5.10 -9.72
CA SER A 120 17.46 6.06 -8.69
C SER A 120 18.29 6.03 -7.40
N GLY A 121 19.05 4.94 -7.17
CA GLY A 121 19.67 4.67 -5.87
C GLY A 121 18.65 4.42 -4.75
N SER A 122 17.39 4.10 -5.08
CA SER A 122 16.32 3.84 -4.12
C SER A 122 15.90 2.37 -4.11
N HIS A 123 15.55 1.85 -2.92
CA HIS A 123 14.97 0.52 -2.75
C HIS A 123 13.44 0.52 -2.69
N LEU A 124 12.82 1.69 -2.57
CA LEU A 124 11.37 1.86 -2.66
C LEU A 124 11.08 2.71 -3.89
N LEU A 125 10.28 2.14 -4.79
CA LEU A 125 9.88 2.77 -6.04
C LEU A 125 8.37 2.95 -6.05
N PHE A 126 7.93 4.08 -6.56
CA PHE A 126 6.52 4.39 -6.80
C PHE A 126 6.33 4.65 -8.29
N SER A 127 5.14 4.33 -8.80
CA SER A 127 4.72 4.87 -10.09
C SER A 127 4.69 6.40 -10.05
N THR A 128 4.86 7.00 -11.22
CA THR A 128 4.83 8.45 -11.39
C THR A 128 3.73 8.89 -12.34
N GLU A 129 3.19 10.09 -12.13
CA GLU A 129 2.14 10.71 -12.95
C GLU A 129 2.48 12.16 -13.33
N HIS A 130 1.64 12.73 -14.21
CA HIS A 130 1.80 14.08 -14.74
C HIS A 130 1.26 15.17 -13.82
N GLN A 131 0.22 14.89 -13.04
CA GLN A 131 -0.46 15.88 -12.23
C GLN A 131 -0.15 15.65 -10.74
N PRO A 132 0.11 16.70 -9.96
CA PRO A 132 0.28 16.53 -8.54
C PRO A 132 -1.07 16.24 -7.88
N TYR A 133 -1.10 15.22 -7.03
CA TYR A 133 -2.19 15.04 -6.09
C TYR A 133 -1.65 14.71 -4.68
N PRO A 134 -2.04 15.47 -3.66
CA PRO A 134 -2.86 16.68 -3.74
C PRO A 134 -2.05 17.85 -4.35
N GLU A 135 -2.72 18.83 -4.96
CA GLU A 135 -2.04 19.88 -5.76
C GLU A 135 -1.07 20.73 -4.92
N GLU A 136 -1.40 20.98 -3.66
CA GLU A 136 -0.65 21.85 -2.76
C GLU A 136 0.75 21.33 -2.42
N VAL A 137 1.00 20.02 -2.56
CA VAL A 137 2.35 19.46 -2.36
C VAL A 137 3.17 19.43 -3.65
N GLY A 138 2.55 19.67 -4.81
CA GLY A 138 3.19 19.63 -6.12
C GLY A 138 4.45 20.50 -6.23
N PRO A 139 4.46 21.76 -5.75
CA PRO A 139 5.65 22.61 -5.76
C PRO A 139 6.84 22.06 -4.97
N LEU A 140 6.59 21.17 -3.99
CA LEU A 140 7.60 20.61 -3.10
C LEU A 140 8.27 19.35 -3.66
N PHE A 141 7.76 18.79 -4.76
CA PHE A 141 8.41 17.67 -5.44
C PHE A 141 9.72 18.12 -6.09
N PRO A 142 10.78 17.29 -6.09
CA PRO A 142 11.96 17.55 -6.88
C PRO A 142 11.62 17.60 -8.38
N PRO A 143 12.53 18.11 -9.22
CA PRO A 143 12.42 17.94 -10.67
C PRO A 143 12.24 16.47 -11.06
N ALA A 144 11.60 16.22 -12.20
CA ALA A 144 11.43 14.87 -12.70
C ALA A 144 12.80 14.19 -12.90
N PRO A 145 12.93 12.89 -12.59
CA PRO A 145 14.18 12.19 -12.79
C PRO A 145 14.53 12.10 -14.28
N GLY A 146 15.72 12.59 -14.65
CA GLY A 146 16.20 12.60 -16.03
C GLY A 146 15.31 13.43 -16.96
N ALA A 147 14.89 12.83 -18.08
CA ALA A 147 13.99 13.44 -19.06
C ALA A 147 12.55 12.93 -18.96
N SER A 148 12.16 12.32 -17.83
CA SER A 148 10.81 11.80 -17.63
C SER A 148 9.78 12.94 -17.69
N PRO A 149 8.67 12.81 -18.42
CA PRO A 149 7.59 13.78 -18.38
C PRO A 149 6.69 13.59 -17.16
N PHE A 150 6.91 12.54 -16.36
CA PHE A 150 6.20 12.23 -15.13
C PHE A 150 7.03 12.63 -13.92
N ARG A 151 6.47 13.50 -13.07
CA ARG A 151 7.17 14.13 -11.95
C ARG A 151 6.62 13.70 -10.59
N TYR A 152 5.32 13.47 -10.51
CA TYR A 152 4.62 13.33 -9.24
C TYR A 152 4.41 11.87 -8.87
N LEU A 153 4.34 11.56 -7.58
CA LEU A 153 4.09 10.21 -7.10
C LEU A 153 2.63 9.82 -7.35
N ASN A 154 2.42 8.61 -7.87
CA ASN A 154 1.12 7.94 -7.93
C ASN A 154 1.11 6.75 -6.98
N SER A 155 0.08 6.68 -6.12
CA SER A 155 -0.03 5.65 -5.07
C SER A 155 -0.56 4.30 -5.57
N GLY A 156 -1.09 4.26 -6.80
CA GLY A 156 -1.68 3.08 -7.41
C GLY A 156 -0.67 1.97 -7.72
N MET A 157 0.64 2.27 -7.69
CA MET A 157 1.69 1.25 -7.72
C MET A 157 2.91 1.63 -6.89
N TRP A 158 3.43 0.66 -6.14
CA TRP A 158 4.73 0.75 -5.48
C TRP A 158 5.42 -0.61 -5.42
N ALA A 159 6.75 -0.60 -5.33
CA ALA A 159 7.56 -1.80 -5.22
C ALA A 159 8.80 -1.61 -4.35
N GLY A 160 9.21 -2.69 -3.68
CA GLY A 160 10.44 -2.73 -2.91
C GLY A 160 10.62 -4.02 -2.13
N PRO A 161 11.77 -4.20 -1.45
CA PRO A 161 12.01 -5.36 -0.61
C PRO A 161 11.07 -5.31 0.61
N VAL A 162 10.59 -6.47 1.07
CA VAL A 162 9.66 -6.61 2.21
C VAL A 162 10.07 -5.75 3.40
N GLY A 163 11.35 -5.74 3.76
CA GLY A 163 11.83 -4.96 4.92
C GLY A 163 11.57 -3.45 4.77
N ALA A 164 11.85 -2.90 3.59
CA ALA A 164 11.62 -1.48 3.32
C ALA A 164 10.13 -1.16 3.21
N VAL A 165 9.34 -2.08 2.61
CA VAL A 165 7.88 -1.93 2.51
C VAL A 165 7.23 -1.95 3.90
N LEU A 166 7.67 -2.82 4.81
CA LEU A 166 7.19 -2.85 6.19
C LEU A 166 7.48 -1.53 6.91
N GLU A 167 8.71 -0.99 6.80
CA GLU A 167 9.04 0.31 7.39
C GLU A 167 8.13 1.44 6.86
N LEU A 168 7.94 1.49 5.54
CA LEU A 168 7.09 2.46 4.86
C LEU A 168 5.66 2.39 5.40
N LEU A 169 5.04 1.20 5.38
CA LEU A 169 3.65 1.02 5.78
C LEU A 169 3.47 1.27 7.28
N GLN A 170 4.37 0.81 8.15
CA GLN A 170 4.33 1.11 9.59
C GLN A 170 4.38 2.62 9.87
N THR A 171 5.13 3.38 9.07
CA THR A 171 5.22 4.84 9.19
C THR A 171 3.90 5.51 8.79
N LEU A 172 3.34 5.11 7.64
CA LEU A 172 2.12 5.70 7.10
C LEU A 172 0.89 5.37 7.96
N VAL A 173 0.74 4.10 8.34
CA VAL A 173 -0.34 3.61 9.20
C VAL A 173 -0.26 4.18 10.61
N GLY A 174 0.91 4.69 11.03
CA GLY A 174 1.09 5.32 12.33
C GLY A 174 1.47 4.36 13.46
N VAL A 175 1.79 3.10 13.14
CA VAL A 175 2.28 2.12 14.13
C VAL A 175 3.53 2.65 14.83
N ARG A 176 4.41 3.35 14.09
CA ARG A 176 5.59 4.01 14.67
C ARG A 176 5.27 5.19 15.60
N ARG A 177 4.03 5.67 15.60
CA ARG A 177 3.51 6.72 16.49
C ARG A 177 2.61 6.16 17.61
N GLY A 178 2.54 4.83 17.76
CA GLY A 178 1.77 4.16 18.80
C GLY A 178 0.41 3.60 18.36
N GLU A 179 0.04 3.71 17.07
CA GLU A 179 -1.19 3.07 16.58
C GLU A 179 -1.09 1.54 16.67
N SER A 180 -2.18 0.90 17.09
CA SER A 180 -2.26 -0.56 17.21
C SER A 180 -2.79 -1.17 15.92
N LEU A 181 -1.96 -1.94 15.21
CA LEU A 181 -2.38 -2.64 13.99
C LEU A 181 -3.60 -3.56 14.21
N PRO A 182 -3.68 -4.36 15.31
CA PRO A 182 -4.90 -5.09 15.64
C PRO A 182 -6.14 -4.20 15.81
N ALA A 183 -6.00 -3.03 16.42
CA ALA A 183 -7.13 -2.10 16.59
C ALA A 183 -7.57 -1.51 15.24
N LEU A 184 -6.63 -1.17 14.35
CA LEU A 184 -6.94 -0.70 13.00
C LEU A 184 -7.64 -1.78 12.17
N LEU A 185 -7.24 -3.03 12.30
CA LEU A 185 -7.90 -4.16 11.65
C LEU A 185 -9.31 -4.38 12.20
N ASP A 186 -9.51 -4.29 13.52
CA ASP A 186 -10.83 -4.37 14.13
C ASP A 186 -11.77 -3.31 13.56
N VAL A 187 -11.30 -2.06 13.42
CA VAL A 187 -12.08 -0.99 12.80
C VAL A 187 -12.45 -1.31 11.36
N TYR A 188 -11.52 -1.83 10.56
CA TYR A 188 -11.79 -2.19 9.17
C TYR A 188 -12.78 -3.35 9.04
N LEU A 189 -12.59 -4.41 9.81
CA LEU A 189 -13.41 -5.63 9.75
C LEU A 189 -14.80 -5.41 10.36
N ASN A 190 -14.91 -4.59 11.40
CA ASN A 190 -16.17 -4.32 12.11
C ASN A 190 -16.72 -2.92 11.83
N TRP A 191 -16.48 -2.38 10.63
CA TRP A 191 -16.73 -0.97 10.30
C TRP A 191 -18.19 -0.53 10.53
N GLU A 192 -19.19 -1.39 10.25
CA GLU A 192 -20.61 -1.11 10.50
C GLU A 192 -20.88 -0.85 11.99
N ARG A 193 -20.27 -1.67 12.86
CA ARG A 193 -20.40 -1.52 14.31
C ARG A 193 -19.75 -0.22 14.80
N HIS A 194 -18.60 0.13 14.23
CA HIS A 194 -17.88 1.36 14.59
C HIS A 194 -18.60 2.62 14.10
N THR A 195 -19.17 2.58 12.90
CA THR A 195 -20.01 3.68 12.36
C THR A 195 -21.32 3.83 13.11
N ALA A 196 -22.03 2.74 13.42
CA ALA A 196 -23.27 2.78 14.19
C ALA A 196 -23.07 3.34 15.62
N ARG A 197 -21.88 3.19 16.19
CA ARG A 197 -21.52 3.70 17.53
C ARG A 197 -20.94 5.11 17.51
N ALA A 198 -20.85 5.75 16.35
CA ALA A 198 -20.16 7.03 16.18
C ALA A 198 -18.73 7.03 16.78
N SER A 199 -18.05 5.88 16.70
CA SER A 199 -16.66 5.78 17.17
C SER A 199 -15.74 6.58 16.24
N PRO A 200 -14.73 7.30 16.76
CA PRO A 200 -13.80 8.04 15.91
C PRO A 200 -13.13 7.12 14.89
N THR A 201 -13.22 7.46 13.61
CA THR A 201 -12.53 6.73 12.55
C THR A 201 -11.03 7.04 12.61
N PRO A 202 -10.14 6.04 12.71
CA PRO A 202 -8.70 6.26 12.68
C PRO A 202 -8.27 7.02 11.44
N ARG A 203 -7.29 7.91 11.61
CA ARG A 203 -6.82 8.82 10.55
C ARG A 203 -6.43 8.11 9.26
N VAL A 204 -5.85 6.91 9.34
CA VAL A 204 -5.48 6.11 8.17
C VAL A 204 -6.66 5.75 7.26
N TYR A 205 -7.90 5.70 7.78
CA TYR A 205 -9.12 5.42 7.01
C TYR A 205 -9.90 6.69 6.63
N VAL A 206 -9.35 7.87 6.92
CA VAL A 206 -9.94 9.17 6.58
C VAL A 206 -9.04 9.91 5.60
N ASP A 207 -7.73 9.88 5.83
CA ASP A 207 -6.74 10.48 4.94
C ASP A 207 -6.65 9.70 3.63
N ASN A 208 -6.48 10.43 2.53
CA ASN A 208 -6.14 9.84 1.25
C ASN A 208 -4.69 9.29 1.31
N ASP A 209 -4.50 8.04 0.87
CA ASP A 209 -3.23 7.34 0.90
C ASP A 209 -2.17 8.04 0.03
N GLN A 210 -2.54 8.55 -1.16
CA GLN A 210 -1.66 9.37 -1.99
C GLN A 210 -1.18 10.63 -1.28
N THR A 211 -2.05 11.31 -0.52
CA THR A 211 -1.64 12.44 0.32
C THR A 211 -0.63 12.01 1.39
N ALA A 212 -0.83 10.85 2.01
CA ALA A 212 0.10 10.33 3.01
C ALA A 212 1.47 9.99 2.39
N TYR A 213 1.49 9.34 1.22
CA TYR A 213 2.71 9.04 0.47
C TYR A 213 3.44 10.31 0.03
N ALA A 214 2.74 11.26 -0.59
CA ALA A 214 3.34 12.48 -1.12
C ALA A 214 3.96 13.33 0.00
N ARG A 215 3.27 13.48 1.14
CA ARG A 215 3.83 14.18 2.31
C ARG A 215 5.07 13.49 2.86
N LEU A 216 5.06 12.17 3.00
CA LEU A 216 6.23 11.43 3.47
C LEU A 216 7.42 11.58 2.52
N PHE A 217 7.16 11.52 1.22
CA PHE A 217 8.18 11.68 0.18
C PHE A 217 8.84 13.07 0.27
N VAL A 218 8.04 14.14 0.28
CA VAL A 218 8.51 15.53 0.38
C VAL A 218 9.29 15.76 1.67
N CYS A 219 8.80 15.28 2.82
CA CYS A 219 9.53 15.43 4.08
C CYS A 219 10.90 14.74 4.04
N ARG A 220 11.03 13.58 3.38
CA ARG A 220 12.32 12.89 3.23
C ARG A 220 13.24 13.59 2.23
N SER A 221 12.73 14.12 1.11
CA SER A 221 13.57 14.82 0.14
C SER A 221 14.16 16.11 0.71
N SER A 222 13.35 16.93 1.39
CA SER A 222 13.83 18.16 2.01
C SER A 222 14.87 17.94 3.11
N SER A 223 14.84 16.78 3.78
CA SER A 223 15.83 16.44 4.82
C SER A 223 17.21 16.07 4.28
N ARG A 224 17.31 15.68 2.99
CA ARG A 224 18.58 15.33 2.35
C ARG A 224 19.31 16.56 1.80
N ASP A 225 18.58 17.62 1.45
CA ASP A 225 19.13 18.85 0.88
C ASP A 225 19.63 19.85 1.95
N HIS A 226 19.57 19.49 3.23
CA HIS A 226 20.19 20.24 4.33
C HIS A 226 21.13 19.32 5.11
N PRO A 227 22.40 19.19 4.71
CA PRO A 227 23.41 18.66 5.63
C PRO A 227 23.42 19.56 6.87
N ARG A 228 23.34 18.95 8.06
CA ARG A 228 23.44 19.67 9.34
C ARG A 228 24.60 20.66 9.25
N SER A 229 24.32 21.94 9.54
CA SER A 229 25.35 22.97 9.64
C SER A 229 26.47 22.50 10.57
N PRO A 230 27.74 22.76 10.24
CA PRO A 230 28.86 22.36 11.08
C PRO A 230 28.71 23.01 12.46
N GLU A 231 28.97 22.21 13.49
CA GLU A 231 29.06 22.67 14.88
C GLU A 231 29.92 23.91 14.95
N ILE A 232 29.34 25.02 15.43
CA ILE A 232 30.10 26.17 15.88
C ILE A 232 30.84 25.71 17.14
N THR A 233 32.10 25.31 16.98
CA THR A 233 33.05 25.26 18.09
C THR A 233 33.12 26.64 18.72
N ARG A 234 32.61 26.75 19.95
CA ARG A 234 32.87 27.88 20.82
C ARG A 234 34.27 27.70 21.42
N GLU A 235 35.17 28.62 21.08
CA GLU A 235 36.34 28.95 21.90
C GLU A 235 35.88 29.73 23.15
#